data_AF-A0A7W1S8H7-F1
#
_entry.id   AF-A0A7W1S8H7-F1
#
_cell.length_a   1.000
_cell.length_b   1.000
_cell.length_c   1.000
_cell.angle_alpha   90.00
_cell.angle_beta   90.00
_cell.angle_gamma   90.00
#
_symmetry.space_group_name_H-M   'P 1'
#
loop_
_entity.id
_entity.type
_entity.pdbx_description
1 polymer ?
#
loop_
_entity_poly.entity_id
_entity_poly.type
_entity_poly.pdbx_seq_one_letter_code
_entity_poly.pdbx_strand_id
1 'polypeptide(L)'
;MRNNSPFPALIAYIPIIGWLYVYLLQRKNPFAVFHLRQSVGLFLFLVATFVIWAVVAYLLALIPYMAVFSVTLFTVVMAFYIFGFVIWVRGILNALNSKSIPLPLFGQWASRLPIA
;
A
#
# COMPACT_ATOMS: atom_id res chain seq x y z
N MET A 1 -5.17 -11.14 28.17
CA MET A 1 -4.78 -11.69 26.86
C MET A 1 -5.30 -10.73 25.79
N ARG A 2 -4.43 -10.08 25.01
CA ARG A 2 -4.85 -9.10 23.99
C ARG A 2 -5.55 -9.88 22.87
N ASN A 3 -6.81 -9.57 22.62
CA ASN A 3 -7.62 -10.31 21.65
C ASN A 3 -7.09 -9.99 20.24
N ASN A 4 -6.21 -10.85 19.72
CA ASN A 4 -5.65 -10.75 18.37
C ASN A 4 -6.68 -11.21 17.33
N SER A 5 -7.89 -10.64 17.37
CA SER A 5 -8.90 -10.98 16.38
C SER A 5 -8.38 -10.60 14.98
N PRO A 6 -8.44 -11.52 14.00
CA PRO A 6 -7.97 -11.23 12.66
C PRO A 6 -8.92 -10.29 11.92
N PHE A 7 -10.18 -10.20 12.34
CA PHE A 7 -11.20 -9.40 11.66
C PHE A 7 -10.80 -7.93 11.48
N PRO A 8 -10.41 -7.15 12.52
CA PRO A 8 -9.91 -5.79 12.32
C PRO A 8 -8.72 -5.67 11.36
N ALA A 9 -7.81 -6.65 11.36
CA ALA A 9 -6.65 -6.67 10.47
C ALA A 9 -7.04 -6.94 9.01
N LEU A 10 -8.06 -7.77 8.77
CA LEU A 10 -8.60 -7.99 7.42
C LEU A 10 -9.28 -6.73 6.90
N ILE A 11 -10.10 -6.09 7.74
CA ILE A 11 -10.79 -4.85 7.41
C ILE A 11 -9.78 -3.76 7.03
N ALA A 12 -8.59 -3.73 7.64
CA ALA A 12 -7.53 -2.78 7.30
C ALA A 12 -7.12 -2.78 5.82
N TYR A 13 -7.36 -3.87 5.07
CA TYR A 13 -7.07 -3.98 3.64
C TYR A 13 -8.17 -3.44 2.72
N ILE A 14 -9.28 -2.94 3.28
CA ILE A 14 -10.30 -2.17 2.56
C ILE A 14 -9.92 -0.69 2.71
N PRO A 15 -9.36 -0.04 1.67
CA PRO A 15 -8.88 1.34 1.80
C PRO A 15 -9.99 2.31 2.21
N ILE A 16 -9.60 3.42 2.84
CA ILE A 16 -10.49 4.46 3.37
C ILE A 16 -11.38 3.94 4.50
N ILE A 17 -12.37 3.09 4.22
CA ILE A 17 -13.35 2.61 5.21
C ILE A 17 -12.65 1.79 6.29
N GLY A 18 -11.85 0.81 5.87
CA GLY A 18 -11.12 -0.05 6.80
C GLY A 18 -10.04 0.69 7.57
N TRP A 19 -9.43 1.68 6.94
CA TRP A 19 -8.44 2.52 7.59
C TRP A 19 -9.04 3.37 8.71
N LEU A 20 -10.16 4.04 8.42
CA LEU A 20 -10.90 4.80 9.42
C LEU A 20 -11.40 3.91 10.55
N TYR A 21 -11.95 2.73 10.22
CA TYR A 21 -12.37 1.75 11.21
C TYR A 21 -11.24 1.37 12.17
N VAL A 22 -10.07 1.00 11.64
CA VAL A 22 -8.95 0.58 12.50
C VAL A 22 -8.38 1.75 13.29
N TYR A 23 -8.21 2.90 12.64
CA TYR A 23 -7.64 4.10 13.25
C TYR A 23 -8.51 4.65 14.40
N LEU A 24 -9.83 4.68 14.22
CA LEU A 24 -10.76 5.25 15.19
C LEU A 24 -11.18 4.24 16.27
N LEU A 25 -11.46 2.99 15.89
CA LEU A 25 -12.12 2.02 16.77
C LEU A 25 -11.20 0.88 17.26
N GLN A 26 -10.10 0.59 16.54
CA GLN A 26 -9.21 -0.54 16.85
C GLN A 26 -7.76 -0.11 17.11
N ARG A 27 -7.52 1.16 17.47
CA ARG A 27 -6.18 1.70 17.73
C ARG A 27 -5.43 0.99 18.87
N LYS A 28 -6.17 0.37 19.81
CA LYS A 28 -5.61 -0.44 20.91
C LYS A 28 -5.27 -1.88 20.48
N ASN A 29 -5.56 -2.29 19.26
CA ASN A 29 -5.21 -3.60 18.70
C ASN A 29 -3.92 -3.46 17.84
N PRO A 30 -2.78 -4.01 18.28
CA PRO A 30 -1.49 -3.78 17.64
C PRO A 30 -1.40 -4.55 16.31
N PHE A 31 -2.10 -5.67 16.22
CA PHE A 31 -2.19 -6.51 15.03
C PHE A 31 -2.99 -5.80 13.95
N ALA A 32 -4.14 -5.22 14.31
CA ALA A 32 -4.92 -4.38 13.41
C ALA A 32 -4.13 -3.15 12.94
N VAL A 33 -3.49 -2.43 13.87
CA VAL A 33 -2.65 -1.26 13.55
C VAL A 33 -1.48 -1.63 12.66
N PHE A 34 -0.83 -2.78 12.88
CA PHE A 34 0.22 -3.27 11.99
C PHE A 34 -0.30 -3.45 10.56
N HIS A 35 -1.42 -4.14 10.38
CA HIS A 35 -2.01 -4.35 9.05
C HIS A 35 -2.55 -3.07 8.41
N LEU A 36 -3.02 -2.11 9.21
CA LEU A 36 -3.34 -0.76 8.77
C LEU A 36 -2.11 -0.06 8.19
N ARG A 37 -0.99 -0.07 8.92
CA ARG A 37 0.27 0.50 8.45
C ARG A 37 0.73 -0.14 7.15
N GLN A 38 0.66 -1.47 7.04
CA GLN A 38 1.02 -2.19 5.82
C GLN A 38 0.11 -1.83 4.63
N SER A 39 -1.21 -1.77 4.83
CA SER A 39 -2.17 -1.41 3.78
C SER A 39 -1.99 0.04 3.32
N VAL A 40 -1.83 0.99 4.24
CA VAL A 40 -1.55 2.39 3.91
C VAL A 40 -0.21 2.52 3.20
N GLY A 41 0.82 1.82 3.67
CA GLY A 41 2.13 1.80 3.02
C GLY A 41 2.09 1.30 1.58
N LEU A 42 1.32 0.25 1.32
CA LEU A 42 1.10 -0.26 -0.04
C LEU A 42 0.41 0.79 -0.92
N PHE A 43 -0.63 1.42 -0.41
CA PHE A 43 -1.35 2.45 -1.15
C PHE A 43 -0.46 3.65 -1.46
N LEU A 44 0.30 4.13 -0.48
CA LEU A 44 1.26 5.23 -0.66
C LEU A 44 2.34 4.86 -1.68
N PHE A 45 2.84 3.62 -1.68
CA PHE A 45 3.79 3.12 -2.67
C PHE A 45 3.21 3.17 -4.09
N LEU A 46 1.97 2.72 -4.29
CA LEU A 46 1.31 2.74 -5.60
C LEU A 46 1.03 4.18 -6.08
N VAL A 47 0.55 5.05 -5.19
CA VAL A 47 0.34 6.47 -5.49
C VAL A 47 1.67 7.13 -5.86
N ALA A 48 2.74 6.89 -5.08
CA ALA A 48 4.06 7.44 -5.39
C ALA A 48 4.57 6.97 -6.75
N THR A 49 4.38 5.69 -7.09
CA THR A 49 4.75 5.14 -8.41
C THR A 49 4.05 5.88 -9.55
N PHE A 50 2.74 6.10 -9.42
CA PHE A 50 1.96 6.83 -10.41
C PHE A 50 2.38 8.30 -10.52
N VAL A 51 2.56 8.99 -9.38
CA VAL A 51 2.97 10.39 -9.34
C VAL A 51 4.36 10.60 -9.95
N ILE A 52 5.32 9.72 -9.65
CA ILE A 52 6.66 9.75 -10.24
C ILE A 52 6.58 9.62 -11.76
N TRP A 53 5.81 8.66 -12.26
CA TRP A 53 5.59 8.52 -13.69
C TRP A 53 4.94 9.77 -14.29
N ALA A 54 3.92 10.35 -13.66
CA ALA A 54 3.22 11.53 -14.17
C ALA A 54 4.16 12.75 -14.28
N VAL A 55 5.04 12.95 -13.28
CA VAL A 55 6.06 14.01 -13.32
C VAL A 55 7.05 13.75 -14.45
N VAL A 56 7.56 12.52 -14.60
CA VAL A 56 8.48 12.16 -15.69
C VAL A 56 7.82 12.33 -17.06
N ALA A 57 6.58 11.90 -17.21
CA ALA A 57 5.79 12.05 -18.42
C ALA A 57 5.61 13.53 -18.80
N TYR A 58 5.30 14.36 -17.82
CA TYR A 58 5.19 15.81 -18.00
C TYR A 58 6.51 16.42 -18.49
N LEU A 59 7.64 16.09 -17.86
CA LEU A 59 8.96 16.58 -18.27
C LEU A 59 9.34 16.13 -19.70
N LEU A 60 9.05 14.88 -20.06
CA LEU A 60 9.27 14.37 -21.42
C LEU A 60 8.41 15.09 -22.45
N ALA A 61 7.19 15.50 -22.09
CA ALA A 61 6.30 16.22 -23.00
C ALA A 61 6.80 17.65 -23.33
N LEU A 62 7.70 18.21 -22.53
CA LEU A 62 8.32 19.51 -22.81
C LEU A 62 9.37 19.45 -23.94
N ILE A 63 9.88 18.26 -24.26
CA ILE A 63 10.89 18.06 -25.30
C ILE A 63 10.17 17.58 -26.58
N PRO A 64 10.39 18.23 -27.74
CA PRO A 64 9.79 17.80 -29.01
C PRO A 64 10.03 16.31 -29.28
N TYR A 65 8.98 15.62 -29.72
CA TYR A 65 8.97 14.18 -30.05
C TYR A 65 9.20 13.20 -28.88
N MET A 66 9.52 13.67 -27.66
CA MET A 66 9.82 12.79 -26.52
C MET A 66 8.59 12.30 -25.75
N ALA A 67 7.42 12.92 -25.94
CA ALA A 67 6.18 12.53 -25.25
C ALA A 67 5.82 11.05 -25.47
N VAL A 68 6.20 10.46 -26.62
CA VAL A 68 5.91 9.06 -26.96
C VAL A 68 6.55 8.07 -25.97
N PHE A 69 7.70 8.41 -25.38
CA PHE A 69 8.38 7.54 -24.41
C PHE A 69 7.62 7.44 -23.08
N SER A 70 6.78 8.42 -22.75
CA SER A 70 5.99 8.40 -21.52
C SER A 70 4.96 7.25 -21.52
N VAL A 71 4.43 6.90 -22.70
CA VAL A 71 3.51 5.76 -22.91
C VAL A 71 4.23 4.45 -22.61
N THR A 72 5.45 4.27 -23.11
CA THR A 72 6.25 3.06 -22.81
C THR A 72 6.56 2.98 -21.32
N LEU A 73 6.92 4.09 -20.67
CA LEU A 73 7.19 4.11 -19.23
C LEU A 73 5.95 3.77 -18.38
N PHE A 74 4.74 3.99 -18.88
CA PHE A 74 3.52 3.60 -18.17
C PHE A 74 3.41 2.08 -17.98
N THR A 75 4.06 1.27 -18.82
CA THR A 75 4.13 -0.19 -18.63
C THR A 75 4.78 -0.58 -17.29
N VAL A 76 5.74 0.21 -16.81
CA VAL A 76 6.38 0.01 -15.50
C VAL A 76 5.38 0.28 -14.37
N VAL A 77 4.55 1.32 -14.50
CA VAL A 77 3.46 1.61 -13.55
C VAL A 77 2.51 0.42 -13.49
N MET A 78 2.07 -0.09 -14.64
CA MET A 78 1.18 -1.26 -14.69
C MET A 78 1.81 -2.49 -14.02
N ALA A 79 3.10 -2.75 -14.24
CA ALA A 79 3.81 -3.85 -13.58
C ALA A 79 3.80 -3.68 -12.04
N PHE A 80 4.05 -2.49 -11.52
CA PHE A 80 3.98 -2.21 -10.08
C PHE A 80 2.56 -2.32 -9.52
N TYR A 81 1.52 -1.99 -10.29
CA TYR A 81 0.13 -2.17 -9.85
C TYR A 81 -0.26 -3.66 -9.79
N ILE A 82 0.16 -4.46 -10.77
CA ILE A 82 -0.03 -5.93 -10.74
C ILE A 82 0.71 -6.52 -9.53
N PHE A 83 1.96 -6.13 -9.33
CA PHE A 83 2.74 -6.53 -8.17
C PHE A 83 2.09 -6.09 -6.85
N GLY A 84 1.59 -4.86 -6.80
CA GLY A 84 0.87 -4.30 -5.65
C GLY A 84 -0.39 -5.10 -5.33
N PHE A 85 -1.14 -5.56 -6.34
CA PHE A 85 -2.27 -6.45 -6.16
C PHE A 85 -1.85 -7.79 -5.55
N VAL A 86 -0.77 -8.40 -6.04
CA VAL A 86 -0.22 -9.64 -5.45
C VAL A 86 0.18 -9.43 -3.99
N ILE A 87 0.83 -8.31 -3.68
CA ILE A 87 1.20 -7.95 -2.31
C ILE A 87 -0.03 -7.70 -1.44
N TRP A 88 -1.07 -7.05 -1.96
CA TRP A 88 -2.32 -6.80 -1.24
C TRP A 88 -2.96 -8.12 -0.81
N VAL A 89 -3.04 -9.10 -1.73
CA VAL A 89 -3.51 -10.46 -1.42
C VAL A 89 -2.62 -11.12 -0.37
N ARG A 90 -1.29 -11.04 -0.52
CA ARG A 90 -0.35 -11.57 0.50
C ARG A 90 -0.57 -10.94 1.87
N GLY A 91 -0.87 -9.64 1.92
CA GLY A 91 -1.20 -8.93 3.15
C GLY A 91 -2.47 -9.47 3.83
N ILE A 92 -3.52 -9.72 3.05
CA ILE A 92 -4.76 -10.34 3.54
C ILE A 92 -4.49 -11.76 4.05
N LEU A 93 -3.74 -12.56 3.29
CA LEU A 93 -3.35 -13.91 3.71
C LEU A 93 -2.54 -13.89 5.01
N ASN A 94 -1.64 -12.92 5.19
CA ASN A 94 -0.91 -12.74 6.44
C ASN A 94 -1.86 -12.42 7.60
N ALA A 95 -2.85 -11.53 7.40
CA ALA A 95 -3.87 -11.22 8.40
C ALA A 95 -4.73 -12.45 8.77
N LEU A 96 -5.19 -13.22 7.77
CA LEU A 96 -5.94 -14.47 7.99
C LEU A 96 -5.14 -15.48 8.82
N ASN A 97 -3.84 -15.58 8.55
CA ASN A 97 -2.95 -16.49 9.26
C ASN A 97 -2.40 -15.92 10.58
N SER A 98 -2.89 -14.77 11.05
CA SER A 98 -2.43 -14.11 12.28
C SER A 98 -0.92 -13.76 12.27
N LYS A 99 -0.36 -13.44 11.09
CA LYS A 99 1.06 -13.15 10.89
C LYS A 99 1.31 -11.66 10.69
N SER A 100 2.12 -11.05 11.57
CA SER A 100 2.61 -9.68 11.41
C SER A 100 3.92 -9.62 10.61
N ILE A 101 3.88 -10.10 9.36
CA ILE A 101 5.06 -10.09 8.47
C ILE A 101 5.00 -8.84 7.59
N PRO A 102 6.04 -7.97 7.62
CA PRO A 102 6.11 -6.81 6.74
C PRO A 102 6.05 -7.20 5.26
N LEU A 103 5.30 -6.43 4.47
CA LEU A 103 5.23 -6.63 3.03
C LEU A 103 6.57 -6.28 2.37
N PRO A 104 6.93 -6.93 1.25
CA PRO A 104 8.21 -6.65 0.60
C PRO A 104 8.27 -5.23 0.01
N LEU A 105 9.49 -4.76 -0.26
CA LEU A 105 9.86 -3.41 -0.75
C LEU A 105 9.60 -2.24 0.21
N PHE A 106 8.38 -2.10 0.73
CA PHE A 106 7.97 -0.91 1.49
C PHE A 106 7.49 -1.25 2.91
N GLY A 107 7.26 -2.51 3.26
CA GLY A 107 6.63 -2.88 4.53
C GLY A 107 7.44 -2.50 5.78
N GLN A 108 8.77 -2.47 5.68
CA GLN A 108 9.62 -2.00 6.80
C GLN A 108 9.43 -0.50 7.05
N TRP A 109 9.42 0.32 6.00
CA TRP A 109 9.12 1.74 6.10
C TRP A 109 7.67 1.97 6.54
N ALA A 110 6.71 1.24 5.97
CA ALA A 110 5.30 1.30 6.34
C ALA A 110 5.06 1.04 7.83
N SER A 111 5.81 0.11 8.43
CA SER A 111 5.74 -0.20 9.86
C SER A 111 6.11 0.99 10.76
N ARG A 112 6.85 1.96 10.23
CA ARG A 112 7.27 3.19 10.92
C ARG A 112 6.32 4.36 10.72
N LEU A 113 5.25 4.20 9.93
CA LEU A 113 4.24 5.25 9.78
C LEU A 113 3.69 5.64 11.16
N PRO A 114 3.53 6.95 11.45
CA PRO A 114 3.02 7.44 12.72
C PRO A 114 1.49 7.29 12.83
N ILE A 115 0.99 6.11 12.46
CA ILE A 115 -0.41 5.72 12.54
C ILE A 115 -0.52 4.87 13.78
N ALA A 116 -1.15 5.47 14.79
CA ALA A 116 -1.15 5.08 16.20
C ALA A 116 0.10 5.48 16.98
#